data_AF-A0A0M0KA48-F1
#
_entry.id   AF-A0A0M0KA48-F1
#
_cell.length_a   1.000
_cell.length_b   1.000
_cell.length_c   1.000
_cell.angle_alpha   90.00
_cell.angle_beta   90.00
_cell.angle_gamma   90.00
#
_symmetry.space_group_name_H-M   'P 1'
#
loop_
_entity.id
_entity.type
_entity.pdbx_description
1 polymer ?
#
loop_
_entity_poly.entity_id
_entity_poly.type
_entity_poly.pdbx_seq_one_letter_code
_entity_poly.pdbx_strand_id
1 'polypeptide(L)'
;MPSGAALEKVIRDAFAATEAHLCEEESVSTSGCTATCALVLGDVLVVANLGDSRTVLCHGERLLWQSVDHKPGTASEKARIEAAGGHVSLTHARGQINVPRLNGVLSVSRSLGDAEFKAAGIMSVGESIGRAHYGAAYDGAAHDGADHDGAVAGIMSVGKPLGGIEPLGAGPGAEDAAPDGGVHDCSAPTPLVAVPSSPTSDRCAAGALSAEPDVAIRQVAAGALSAEPDVTIRQVAEFDSFLLLASDGLWDVINSQSAVGIALEQLQKRWPRMTIQQRSQAACDKLVRNALQCGHCMDNVTVLLVMLCDDVLS
;
A
#
# COMPACT_ATOMS: atom_id res chain seq x y z
N MET A 1 -21.67 0.26 -19.96
CA MET A 1 -20.50 0.31 -19.05
C MET A 1 -20.39 1.70 -18.45
N PRO A 2 -20.12 1.84 -17.15
CA PRO A 2 -19.78 3.13 -16.55
C PRO A 2 -18.55 3.74 -17.23
N SER A 3 -18.43 5.08 -17.21
CA SER A 3 -17.25 5.76 -17.78
C SER A 3 -15.98 5.46 -16.96
N GLY A 4 -14.80 5.61 -17.58
CA GLY A 4 -13.54 5.43 -16.88
C GLY A 4 -13.42 6.32 -15.63
N ALA A 5 -13.83 7.59 -15.72
CA ALA A 5 -13.83 8.51 -14.58
C ALA A 5 -14.78 8.06 -13.45
N ALA A 6 -15.94 7.48 -13.79
CA ALA A 6 -16.85 6.95 -12.79
C ALA A 6 -16.27 5.73 -12.08
N LEU A 7 -15.63 4.82 -12.82
CA LEU A 7 -14.94 3.65 -12.24
C LEU A 7 -13.79 4.07 -11.34
N GLU A 8 -12.96 5.01 -11.80
CA GLU A 8 -11.86 5.54 -11.00
C GLU A 8 -12.36 6.16 -9.69
N LYS A 9 -13.41 6.97 -9.75
CA LYS A 9 -14.01 7.57 -8.56
C LYS A 9 -14.50 6.50 -7.58
N VAL A 10 -15.23 5.49 -8.05
CA VAL A 10 -15.76 4.41 -7.19
C VAL A 10 -14.63 3.67 -6.49
N ILE A 11 -13.54 3.37 -7.19
CA ILE A 11 -12.38 2.71 -6.61
C ILE A 11 -11.70 3.61 -5.56
N ARG A 12 -11.49 4.89 -5.85
CA ARG A 12 -10.91 5.84 -4.88
C ARG A 12 -11.80 6.00 -3.64
N ASP A 13 -13.12 6.13 -3.82
CA ASP A 13 -14.10 6.21 -2.74
C ASP A 13 -14.05 4.94 -1.87
N ALA A 14 -13.90 3.75 -2.48
CA ALA A 14 -13.80 2.49 -1.74
C ALA A 14 -12.54 2.44 -0.86
N PHE A 15 -11.38 2.84 -1.39
CA PHE A 15 -10.14 2.93 -0.60
C PHE A 15 -10.26 3.95 0.55
N ALA A 16 -10.87 5.11 0.30
CA ALA A 16 -11.11 6.12 1.33
C ALA A 16 -12.06 5.60 2.43
N ALA A 17 -13.10 4.87 2.06
CA ALA A 17 -14.02 4.25 3.01
C ALA A 17 -13.33 3.16 3.85
N THR A 18 -12.49 2.32 3.22
CA THR A 18 -11.69 1.31 3.93
C THR A 18 -10.70 1.96 4.90
N GLU A 19 -9.99 3.01 4.47
CA GLU A 19 -9.09 3.76 5.33
C GLU A 19 -9.81 4.36 6.55
N ALA A 20 -10.94 5.03 6.33
CA ALA A 20 -11.72 5.61 7.42
C ALA A 20 -12.12 4.54 8.45
N HIS A 21 -12.55 3.38 7.98
CA HIS A 21 -12.90 2.26 8.84
C HIS A 21 -11.70 1.74 9.64
N LEU A 22 -10.52 1.59 9.01
CA LEU A 22 -9.30 1.14 9.69
C LEU A 22 -8.79 2.16 10.72
N CYS A 23 -8.96 3.46 10.48
CA CYS A 23 -8.59 4.50 11.44
C CYS A 23 -9.50 4.54 12.67
N GLU A 24 -10.77 4.11 12.54
CA GLU A 24 -11.71 4.01 13.66
C GLU A 24 -11.44 2.76 14.53
N GLU A 25 -10.86 1.71 13.96
CA GLU A 25 -10.53 0.49 14.70
C GLU A 25 -9.23 0.63 15.50
N GLU A 26 -9.36 0.88 16.80
CA GLU A 26 -8.23 1.07 17.73
C GLU A 26 -7.23 -0.11 17.70
N SER A 27 -7.71 -1.35 17.51
CA SER A 27 -6.89 -2.56 17.43
C SER A 27 -5.96 -2.64 16.21
N VAL A 28 -6.22 -1.87 15.16
CA VAL A 28 -5.47 -1.92 13.88
C VAL A 28 -4.88 -0.56 13.52
N SER A 29 -5.25 0.51 14.23
CA SER A 29 -4.85 1.90 13.96
C SER A 29 -3.33 2.14 13.82
N THR A 30 -2.50 1.34 14.50
CA THR A 30 -1.03 1.41 14.45
C THR A 30 -0.40 0.44 13.45
N SER A 31 -1.20 -0.36 12.75
CA SER A 31 -0.74 -1.28 11.71
C SER A 31 -1.03 -0.69 10.33
N GLY A 32 -0.19 -1.05 9.37
CA GLY A 32 -0.28 -0.61 7.99
C GLY A 32 -0.33 -1.78 7.03
N CYS A 33 -1.00 -1.60 5.89
CA CYS A 33 -0.95 -2.56 4.80
C CYS A 33 -0.86 -1.90 3.43
N THR A 34 -0.20 -2.61 2.51
CA THR A 34 -0.26 -2.30 1.09
C THR A 34 -1.50 -2.96 0.48
N ALA A 35 -1.94 -2.46 -0.67
CA ALA A 35 -3.06 -3.04 -1.39
C ALA A 35 -2.80 -2.94 -2.90
N THR A 36 -2.90 -4.07 -3.58
CA THR A 36 -2.93 -4.12 -5.04
C THR A 36 -4.15 -4.93 -5.46
N CYS A 37 -5.02 -4.33 -6.26
CA CYS A 37 -6.33 -4.90 -6.61
C CYS A 37 -6.55 -4.83 -8.11
N ALA A 38 -7.18 -5.87 -8.67
CA ALA A 38 -7.60 -5.91 -10.07
C ALA A 38 -9.09 -6.22 -10.14
N LEU A 39 -9.84 -5.40 -10.87
CA LEU A 39 -11.25 -5.59 -11.18
C LEU A 39 -11.41 -5.77 -12.69
N VAL A 40 -11.96 -6.91 -13.10
CA VAL A 40 -12.23 -7.25 -14.50
C VAL A 40 -13.74 -7.17 -14.75
N LEU A 41 -14.16 -6.23 -15.60
CA LEU A 41 -15.55 -5.98 -15.98
C LEU A 41 -15.69 -6.10 -17.50
N GLY A 42 -16.04 -7.29 -17.99
CA GLY A 42 -16.05 -7.55 -19.43
C GLY A 42 -14.64 -7.42 -20.02
N ASP A 43 -14.46 -6.49 -20.95
CA ASP A 43 -13.19 -6.14 -21.58
C ASP A 43 -12.47 -4.97 -20.90
N VAL A 44 -12.93 -4.53 -19.72
CA VAL A 44 -12.28 -3.46 -18.95
C VAL A 44 -11.55 -4.04 -17.75
N LEU A 45 -10.25 -3.72 -17.65
CA LEU A 45 -9.41 -4.00 -16.51
C LEU A 45 -9.15 -2.71 -15.73
N VAL A 46 -9.49 -2.70 -14.44
CA VAL A 46 -9.14 -1.63 -13.51
C VAL A 46 -8.14 -2.18 -12.49
N VAL A 47 -6.97 -1.56 -12.38
CA VAL A 47 -5.95 -1.91 -11.39
C VAL A 47 -5.78 -0.73 -10.45
N ALA A 48 -5.89 -0.98 -9.14
CA ALA A 48 -5.62 0.00 -8.09
C ALA A 48 -4.40 -0.45 -7.30
N ASN A 49 -3.36 0.39 -7.24
CA ASN A 49 -2.15 0.11 -6.48
C ASN A 49 -1.97 1.10 -5.34
N LEU A 50 -1.60 0.62 -4.17
CA LEU A 50 -1.29 1.39 -2.97
C LEU A 50 -0.14 0.69 -2.23
N GLY A 51 0.99 1.36 -2.09
CA GLY A 51 2.23 0.76 -1.58
C GLY A 51 3.09 0.13 -2.66
N ASP A 52 3.91 -0.85 -2.27
CA ASP A 52 4.96 -1.48 -3.08
C ASP A 52 4.71 -2.94 -3.46
N SER A 53 3.50 -3.44 -3.17
CA SER A 53 2.96 -4.55 -3.96
C SER A 53 2.81 -4.13 -5.43
N ARG A 54 2.85 -5.09 -6.34
CA ARG A 54 2.82 -4.81 -7.78
C ARG A 54 1.91 -5.78 -8.53
N THR A 55 1.18 -5.21 -9.50
CA THR A 55 0.44 -5.94 -10.52
C THR A 55 1.17 -5.84 -11.85
N VAL A 56 1.32 -6.95 -12.57
CA VAL A 56 1.87 -6.99 -13.93
C VAL A 56 0.89 -7.66 -14.88
N LEU A 57 0.83 -7.16 -16.12
CA LEU A 57 0.00 -7.67 -17.20
C LEU A 57 0.90 -8.30 -18.28
N CYS A 58 0.62 -9.55 -18.61
CA CYS A 58 1.27 -10.28 -19.69
C CYS A 58 0.41 -10.23 -20.95
N HIS A 59 1.04 -9.95 -22.10
CA HIS A 59 0.44 -10.01 -23.42
C HIS A 59 1.21 -10.97 -24.31
N GLY A 60 0.56 -12.04 -24.75
CA GLY A 60 1.21 -13.22 -25.32
C GLY A 60 2.27 -13.77 -24.36
N GLU A 61 3.54 -13.57 -24.70
CA GLU A 61 4.70 -14.06 -23.93
C GLU A 61 5.55 -12.93 -23.32
N ARG A 62 5.04 -11.70 -23.24
CA ARG A 62 5.81 -10.52 -22.84
C ARG A 62 5.12 -9.72 -21.75
N LEU A 63 5.93 -9.08 -20.90
CA LEU A 63 5.44 -8.06 -19.98
C LEU A 63 4.92 -6.86 -20.80
N LEU A 64 3.62 -6.59 -20.73
CA LEU A 64 3.00 -5.45 -21.40
C LEU A 64 3.00 -4.21 -20.52
N TRP A 65 2.62 -4.39 -19.26
CA TRP A 65 2.41 -3.29 -18.33
C TRP A 65 2.63 -3.74 -16.89
N GLN A 66 2.97 -2.80 -16.01
CA GLN A 66 3.02 -3.01 -14.57
C GLN A 66 2.57 -1.76 -13.82
N SER A 67 2.02 -1.94 -12.62
CA SER A 67 1.77 -0.83 -11.69
C SER A 67 3.08 -0.22 -11.21
N VAL A 68 3.01 1.03 -10.75
CA VAL A 68 4.16 1.73 -10.18
C VAL A 68 4.15 1.56 -8.66
N ASP A 69 5.31 1.19 -8.12
CA ASP A 69 5.48 1.02 -6.68
C ASP A 69 5.59 2.39 -5.99
N HIS A 70 4.88 2.54 -4.88
CA HIS A 70 4.90 3.73 -4.04
C HIS A 70 6.03 3.63 -3.01
N LYS A 71 7.26 3.83 -3.48
CA LYS A 71 8.47 3.90 -2.63
C LYS A 71 8.81 5.36 -2.32
N PRO A 72 9.20 5.71 -1.08
CA PRO A 72 9.60 7.08 -0.71
C PRO A 72 10.74 7.66 -1.54
N GLY A 73 11.61 6.81 -2.09
CA GLY A 73 12.72 7.24 -2.95
C GLY A 73 12.34 7.65 -4.37
N THR A 74 11.13 7.29 -4.84
CA THR A 74 10.67 7.63 -6.19
C THR A 74 10.47 9.14 -6.31
N ALA A 75 10.92 9.77 -7.41
CA ALA A 75 10.95 11.22 -7.54
C ALA A 75 9.59 11.91 -7.29
N SER A 76 8.50 11.36 -7.82
CA SER A 76 7.14 11.88 -7.61
C SER A 76 6.69 11.76 -6.15
N GLU A 77 6.93 10.60 -5.54
CA GLU A 77 6.55 10.35 -4.14
C GLU A 77 7.39 11.17 -3.18
N LYS A 78 8.70 11.29 -3.40
CA LYS A 78 9.59 12.15 -2.63
C LYS A 78 9.12 13.61 -2.67
N ALA A 79 8.82 14.13 -3.86
CA ALA A 79 8.32 15.50 -4.00
C ALA A 79 6.98 15.70 -3.27
N ARG A 80 6.07 14.71 -3.32
CA ARG A 80 4.80 14.73 -2.58
C ARG A 80 5.03 14.74 -1.06
N ILE A 81 5.92 13.88 -0.56
CA ILE A 81 6.27 13.78 0.85
C ILE A 81 6.86 15.10 1.35
N GLU A 82 7.83 15.67 0.62
CA GLU A 82 8.49 16.92 0.98
C GLU A 82 7.53 18.13 0.92
N ALA A 83 6.65 18.18 -0.09
CA ALA A 83 5.61 19.21 -0.19
C ALA A 83 4.58 19.14 0.95
N ALA A 84 4.32 17.93 1.46
CA ALA A 84 3.50 17.72 2.65
C ALA A 84 4.24 17.97 3.96
N GLY A 85 5.52 18.38 3.95
CA GLY A 85 6.33 18.64 5.15
C GLY A 85 6.97 17.39 5.78
N GLY A 86 6.82 16.22 5.15
CA GLY A 86 7.58 15.02 5.50
C GLY A 86 9.00 15.04 4.93
N HIS A 87 9.78 13.99 5.18
CA HIS A 87 11.10 13.83 4.61
C HIS A 87 11.41 12.37 4.27
N VAL A 88 12.42 12.16 3.42
CA VAL A 88 12.91 10.83 3.03
C VAL A 88 14.32 10.66 3.54
N SER A 89 14.50 9.74 4.49
CA SER A 89 15.80 9.44 5.10
C SER A 89 16.36 8.14 4.55
N LEU A 90 17.66 8.12 4.28
CA LEU A 90 18.38 6.91 3.87
C LEU A 90 18.78 6.13 5.13
N THR A 91 18.39 4.85 5.17
CA THR A 91 18.58 3.98 6.33
C THR A 91 19.24 2.67 5.94
N HIS A 92 19.62 1.87 6.93
CA HIS A 92 20.09 0.51 6.73
C HIS A 92 19.00 -0.46 7.18
N ALA A 93 18.55 -1.34 6.30
CA ALA A 93 17.48 -2.29 6.62
C ALA A 93 17.58 -3.55 5.75
N ARG A 94 17.20 -4.71 6.30
CA ARG A 94 17.20 -6.00 5.59
C ARG A 94 18.54 -6.29 4.85
N GLY A 95 19.67 -5.92 5.46
CA GLY A 95 21.01 -6.07 4.86
C GLY A 95 21.33 -5.11 3.70
N GLN A 96 20.41 -4.20 3.35
CA GLN A 96 20.60 -3.17 2.33
C GLN A 96 21.05 -1.85 2.96
N ILE A 97 21.90 -1.12 2.23
CA ILE A 97 22.43 0.19 2.59
C ILE A 97 21.70 1.26 1.76
N ASN A 98 21.46 2.43 2.36
CA ASN A 98 20.80 3.57 1.71
C ASN A 98 19.37 3.28 1.25
N VAL A 99 18.58 2.59 2.07
CA VAL A 99 17.16 2.32 1.81
C VAL A 99 16.34 3.58 2.15
N PRO A 100 15.66 4.21 1.17
CA PRO A 100 14.83 5.38 1.42
C PRO A 100 13.62 5.01 2.28
N ARG A 101 13.42 5.75 3.37
CA ARG A 101 12.27 5.60 4.27
C ARG A 101 11.57 6.92 4.53
N LEU A 102 10.24 6.90 4.51
CA LEU A 102 9.39 8.01 4.89
C LEU A 102 9.60 8.29 6.38
N ASN A 103 10.02 9.51 6.67
CA ASN A 103 10.44 9.98 7.99
C ASN A 103 11.45 9.06 8.71
N GLY A 104 12.25 8.29 7.94
CA GLY A 104 13.20 7.32 8.49
C GLY A 104 12.59 6.00 8.97
N VAL A 105 11.28 5.81 8.87
CA VAL A 105 10.58 4.64 9.44
C VAL A 105 9.97 3.74 8.36
N LEU A 106 9.03 4.26 7.54
CA LEU A 106 8.28 3.42 6.60
C LEU A 106 9.00 3.24 5.26
N SER A 107 9.01 2.03 4.72
CA SER A 107 9.58 1.72 3.39
C SER A 107 8.63 2.00 2.21
N VAL A 108 7.39 2.38 2.51
CA VAL A 108 6.35 2.77 1.54
C VAL A 108 5.97 4.23 1.73
N SER A 109 5.55 4.87 0.65
CA SER A 109 5.00 6.24 0.67
C SER A 109 3.48 6.28 0.68
N ARG A 110 2.83 5.13 0.49
CA ARG A 110 1.38 4.98 0.54
C ARG A 110 0.99 3.65 1.17
N SER A 111 -0.04 3.66 2.03
CA SER A 111 -0.60 2.48 2.69
C SER A 111 -1.99 2.79 3.24
N LEU A 112 -2.77 1.75 3.54
CA LEU A 112 -3.92 1.84 4.43
C LEU A 112 -3.43 1.69 5.88
N GLY A 113 -4.15 2.27 6.84
CA GLY A 113 -3.75 2.26 8.25
C GLY A 113 -2.58 3.21 8.52
N ASP A 114 -1.62 2.83 9.37
CA ASP A 114 -0.46 3.69 9.73
C ASP A 114 -0.91 5.12 10.15
N ALA A 115 -1.98 5.21 10.95
CA ALA A 115 -2.66 6.48 11.22
C ALA A 115 -1.72 7.54 11.83
N GLU A 116 -0.71 7.10 12.58
CA GLU A 116 0.33 7.94 13.18
C GLU A 116 1.19 8.71 12.15
N PHE A 117 1.28 8.21 10.91
CA PHE A 117 2.00 8.85 9.81
C PHE A 117 1.11 9.73 8.92
N LYS A 118 -0.21 9.73 9.19
CA LYS A 118 -1.22 10.50 8.46
C LYS A 118 -1.72 11.69 9.26
N ALA A 119 -1.74 11.58 10.59
CA ALA A 119 -2.11 12.67 11.48
C ALA A 119 -1.05 13.78 11.51
N ALA A 120 -1.50 15.03 11.57
CA ALA A 120 -0.63 16.16 11.89
C ALA A 120 -0.33 16.13 13.40
N GLY A 121 0.94 15.97 13.80
CA GLY A 121 1.28 15.90 15.21
C GLY A 121 2.76 15.73 15.51
N ILE A 122 3.12 15.85 16.78
CA ILE A 122 4.47 15.58 17.28
C ILE A 122 4.65 14.06 17.33
N MET A 123 5.49 13.52 16.46
CA MET A 123 5.99 12.15 16.63
C MET A 123 7.38 12.23 17.25
N SER A 124 7.57 11.54 18.37
CA SER A 124 8.88 11.32 18.95
C SER A 124 9.67 10.39 18.03
N VAL A 125 10.52 10.94 17.17
CA VAL A 125 11.52 10.15 16.44
C VAL A 125 12.66 9.85 17.40
N GLY A 126 12.61 8.69 18.06
CA GLY A 126 13.69 8.25 18.94
C GLY A 126 14.92 7.83 18.12
N GLU A 127 16.04 8.52 18.29
CA GLU A 127 17.33 8.12 17.71
C GLU A 127 18.22 7.51 18.82
N SER A 128 18.36 6.17 18.81
CA SER A 128 19.60 5.42 19.12
C SER A 128 19.30 3.96 19.48
N ILE A 129 19.63 3.06 18.53
CA ILE A 129 20.29 1.75 18.71
C ILE A 129 20.16 1.13 20.12
N GLY A 130 18.96 0.66 20.44
CA GLY A 130 18.74 -0.36 21.46
C GLY A 130 18.45 -1.65 20.73
N ARG A 131 19.34 -2.63 20.83
CA ARG A 131 19.15 -3.99 20.35
C ARG A 131 17.83 -4.51 20.94
N ALA A 132 16.74 -4.38 20.20
CA ALA A 132 15.49 -5.07 20.50
C ALA A 132 15.79 -6.55 20.28
N HIS A 133 16.28 -7.19 21.34
CA HIS A 133 16.15 -8.62 21.48
C HIS A 133 14.66 -8.91 21.35
N TYR A 134 14.23 -9.39 20.19
CA TYR A 134 13.11 -10.32 20.10
C TYR A 134 13.52 -11.58 20.88
N GLY A 135 13.58 -11.45 22.20
CA GLY A 135 13.72 -12.54 23.14
C GLY A 135 12.32 -12.97 23.53
N ALA A 136 11.65 -13.69 22.63
CA ALA A 136 10.53 -14.50 23.05
C ALA A 136 11.09 -15.66 23.88
N ALA A 137 11.03 -15.52 25.20
CA ALA A 137 11.06 -16.67 26.09
C ALA A 137 9.75 -17.43 25.86
N TYR A 138 9.76 -18.35 24.88
CA TYR A 138 8.83 -19.47 24.86
C TYR A 138 9.37 -20.50 25.84
N ASP A 139 8.82 -20.49 27.05
CA ASP A 139 9.01 -21.58 27.99
C ASP A 139 8.31 -22.82 27.42
N GLY A 140 9.04 -23.92 27.42
CA GLY A 140 8.68 -25.14 26.72
C GLY A 140 7.52 -25.86 27.41
N ALA A 141 6.41 -26.01 26.68
CA ALA A 141 5.50 -27.12 26.87
C ALA A 141 5.34 -27.79 25.50
N ALA A 142 6.02 -28.92 25.34
CA ALA A 142 5.95 -29.77 24.16
C ALA A 142 4.50 -30.21 23.91
N HIS A 143 3.98 -29.87 22.73
CA HIS A 143 2.90 -30.60 22.10
C HIS A 143 3.21 -30.75 20.61
N ASP A 144 3.39 -32.01 20.21
CA ASP A 144 3.53 -32.46 18.83
C ASP A 144 2.38 -31.94 17.94
N GLY A 145 2.68 -31.35 16.79
CA GLY A 145 1.68 -31.11 15.75
C GLY A 145 2.02 -30.03 14.71
N ALA A 146 2.65 -30.45 13.61
CA ALA A 146 2.60 -29.85 12.26
C ALA A 146 2.73 -28.31 12.12
N ASP A 147 3.96 -27.82 11.96
CA ASP A 147 4.25 -26.49 11.43
C ASP A 147 3.89 -26.40 9.93
N HIS A 148 3.00 -25.48 9.59
CA HIS A 148 2.74 -25.04 8.22
C HIS A 148 3.41 -23.67 8.01
N ASP A 149 4.53 -23.64 7.28
CA ASP A 149 5.12 -22.40 6.76
C ASP A 149 4.11 -21.72 5.80
N GLY A 150 3.56 -20.59 6.23
CA GLY A 150 2.45 -19.89 5.58
C GLY A 150 2.85 -19.17 4.29
N ALA A 151 2.97 -19.90 3.19
CA ALA A 151 2.82 -19.34 1.85
C ALA A 151 1.35 -19.46 1.42
N VAL A 152 0.68 -18.34 1.17
CA VAL A 152 -0.71 -18.34 0.65
C VAL A 152 -0.67 -18.01 -0.83
N ALA A 153 -1.03 -18.98 -1.66
CA ALA A 153 -1.30 -18.78 -3.07
C ALA A 153 -2.83 -18.73 -3.26
N GLY A 154 -3.34 -17.60 -3.73
CA GLY A 154 -4.75 -17.42 -4.06
C GLY A 154 -5.01 -17.73 -5.54
N ILE A 155 -6.17 -18.31 -5.84
CA ILE A 155 -6.67 -18.49 -7.22
C ILE A 155 -8.07 -17.88 -7.29
N MET A 156 -8.30 -16.94 -8.20
CA MET A 156 -9.65 -16.57 -8.62
C MET A 156 -9.81 -16.84 -10.11
N SER A 157 -10.78 -17.69 -10.47
CA SER A 157 -11.20 -17.94 -11.84
C SER A 157 -12.48 -17.14 -12.09
N VAL A 158 -12.43 -16.18 -13.01
CA VAL A 158 -13.61 -15.38 -13.38
C VAL A 158 -14.51 -16.27 -14.25
N GLY A 159 -15.64 -16.70 -13.69
CA GLY A 159 -16.68 -17.41 -14.44
C GLY A 159 -17.38 -16.48 -15.45
N LYS A 160 -17.81 -17.03 -16.59
CA LYS A 160 -18.56 -16.32 -17.64
C LYS A 160 -19.73 -15.49 -17.07
N PRO A 161 -20.05 -14.33 -17.64
CA PRO A 161 -21.11 -13.46 -17.13
C PRO A 161 -22.47 -14.15 -17.27
N LEU A 162 -23.13 -14.43 -16.14
CA LEU A 162 -24.55 -14.75 -16.11
C LEU A 162 -25.34 -13.44 -16.28
N GLY A 163 -26.29 -13.48 -17.21
CA GLY A 163 -27.00 -12.30 -17.70
C GLY A 163 -27.96 -11.65 -16.71
N GLY A 164 -28.21 -10.37 -16.98
CA GLY A 164 -29.47 -9.66 -16.75
C GLY A 164 -30.02 -9.68 -15.34
N ILE A 165 -29.72 -8.65 -14.55
CA ILE A 165 -30.54 -8.27 -13.39
C ILE A 165 -31.19 -6.94 -13.73
N GLU A 166 -32.51 -6.93 -13.88
CA GLU A 166 -33.31 -5.72 -14.06
C GLU A 166 -33.34 -4.87 -12.78
N PRO A 167 -33.34 -3.53 -12.88
CA PRO A 167 -33.52 -2.67 -11.71
C PRO A 167 -35.00 -2.62 -11.30
N LEU A 168 -35.28 -3.04 -10.07
CA LEU A 168 -36.57 -2.86 -9.41
C LEU A 168 -36.82 -1.37 -9.07
N GLY A 169 -37.76 -0.77 -9.80
CA GLY A 169 -38.89 -0.02 -9.24
C GLY A 169 -38.63 1.28 -8.47
N ALA A 170 -38.88 2.41 -9.13
CA ALA A 170 -39.17 3.70 -8.50
C ALA A 170 -40.61 3.76 -7.95
N GLY A 171 -40.82 4.51 -6.85
CA GLY A 171 -42.14 4.90 -6.33
C GLY A 171 -42.05 5.67 -4.99
N PRO A 172 -43.01 6.55 -4.65
CA PRO A 172 -42.73 7.99 -4.50
C PRO A 172 -43.13 8.64 -3.15
N GLY A 173 -42.66 9.88 -2.93
CA GLY A 173 -43.46 10.99 -2.36
C GLY A 173 -43.26 11.40 -0.88
N ALA A 174 -42.93 12.68 -0.67
CA ALA A 174 -43.34 13.64 0.39
C ALA A 174 -42.18 14.67 0.58
N GLU A 175 -42.31 15.94 0.16
CA GLU A 175 -42.91 17.07 0.91
C GLU A 175 -42.29 17.18 2.33
N ASP A 176 -41.72 18.29 2.82
CA ASP A 176 -42.03 19.70 2.62
C ASP A 176 -41.00 20.60 3.35
N ALA A 177 -41.07 21.90 3.07
CA ALA A 177 -40.74 23.05 3.94
C ALA A 177 -39.28 23.48 4.20
N ALA A 178 -38.90 24.57 3.53
CA ALA A 178 -38.02 25.62 4.05
C ALA A 178 -38.80 26.51 5.05
N PRO A 179 -38.10 27.32 5.88
CA PRO A 179 -38.13 28.75 5.59
C PRO A 179 -36.82 29.52 5.83
N ASP A 180 -36.56 30.40 4.86
CA ASP A 180 -36.16 31.81 4.90
C ASP A 180 -35.60 32.49 6.17
N GLY A 181 -34.61 33.36 5.92
CA GLY A 181 -34.48 34.66 6.59
C GLY A 181 -33.37 34.84 7.64
N GLY A 182 -32.43 35.76 7.37
CA GLY A 182 -31.68 36.42 8.46
C GLY A 182 -30.27 36.91 8.13
N VAL A 183 -30.20 38.05 7.44
CA VAL A 183 -28.99 38.87 7.26
C VAL A 183 -28.61 39.53 8.59
N HIS A 184 -27.36 39.45 9.06
CA HIS A 184 -26.76 40.49 9.90
C HIS A 184 -25.23 40.52 9.79
N ASP A 185 -24.77 41.69 9.38
CA ASP A 185 -23.40 42.22 9.34
C ASP A 185 -22.87 42.57 10.75
N CYS A 186 -21.54 42.69 10.85
CA CYS A 186 -20.77 43.63 11.69
C CYS A 186 -19.58 43.00 12.45
N SER A 187 -18.40 43.34 11.95
CA SER A 187 -17.32 44.03 12.70
C SER A 187 -16.44 43.27 13.70
N ALA A 188 -15.16 43.27 13.35
CA ALA A 188 -13.99 43.08 14.21
C ALA A 188 -13.95 44.07 15.39
N PRO A 189 -13.13 43.77 16.42
CA PRO A 189 -11.95 44.61 16.61
C PRO A 189 -10.68 43.85 17.05
N THR A 190 -9.54 44.25 16.51
CA THR A 190 -8.22 44.14 17.16
C THR A 190 -8.15 45.12 18.34
N PRO A 191 -7.34 44.85 19.39
CA PRO A 191 -6.15 45.70 19.55
C PRO A 191 -4.91 45.07 20.23
N LEU A 192 -3.76 45.57 19.77
CA LEU A 192 -2.57 46.04 20.52
C LEU A 192 -1.75 45.10 21.42
N VAL A 193 -0.59 44.73 20.86
CA VAL A 193 0.80 44.91 21.36
C VAL A 193 0.98 45.33 22.83
N ALA A 194 1.75 44.53 23.57
CA ALA A 194 2.56 45.00 24.70
C ALA A 194 3.89 44.21 24.77
N VAL A 195 5.00 44.95 24.70
CA VAL A 195 6.37 44.52 25.00
C VAL A 195 6.68 44.86 26.46
N PRO A 196 7.49 44.05 27.17
CA PRO A 196 8.41 44.65 28.13
C PRO A 196 9.85 44.14 28.00
N SER A 197 10.73 45.12 27.80
CA SER A 197 12.08 45.32 28.36
C SER A 197 12.77 44.21 29.16
N SER A 198 13.99 43.92 28.73
CA SER A 198 15.10 43.32 29.48
C SER A 198 15.59 44.17 30.67
N PRO A 199 16.10 43.54 31.74
CA PRO A 199 17.16 44.09 32.56
C PRO A 199 18.47 43.28 32.46
N THR A 200 19.56 44.01 32.67
CA THR A 200 20.97 43.65 32.59
C THR A 200 21.49 42.87 33.81
N SER A 201 22.58 42.11 33.57
CA SER A 201 23.72 41.75 34.46
C SER A 201 23.43 41.07 35.81
N ASP A 202 23.91 39.84 36.02
CA ASP A 202 25.28 39.60 36.49
C ASP A 202 25.64 38.10 36.54
N ARG A 203 26.95 37.84 36.43
CA ARG A 203 27.59 36.52 36.34
C ARG A 203 27.60 35.81 37.70
N CYS A 204 27.45 34.49 37.69
CA CYS A 204 28.24 33.60 38.53
C CYS A 204 28.36 32.22 37.88
N ALA A 205 29.61 31.79 37.69
CA ALA A 205 29.98 30.53 37.07
C ALA A 205 29.79 29.36 38.05
N ALA A 206 29.09 28.31 37.61
CA ALA A 206 29.20 26.97 38.18
C ALA A 206 28.74 25.93 37.15
N GLY A 207 29.66 25.01 36.79
CA GLY A 207 29.35 23.69 36.22
C GLY A 207 28.74 23.67 34.82
N ALA A 208 29.59 23.65 33.78
CA ALA A 208 29.17 23.14 32.48
C ALA A 208 28.97 21.63 32.56
N LEU A 209 27.76 21.20 32.93
CA LEU A 209 27.23 19.92 32.50
C LEU A 209 26.81 20.11 31.05
N SER A 210 27.48 19.42 30.13
CA SER A 210 27.08 19.35 28.73
C SER A 210 25.64 18.84 28.68
N ALA A 211 24.70 19.72 28.35
CA ALA A 211 23.38 19.32 27.95
C ALA A 211 23.53 18.40 26.73
N GLU A 212 23.08 17.16 26.88
CA GLU A 212 22.86 16.22 25.78
C GLU A 212 22.03 16.92 24.69
N PRO A 213 22.27 16.64 23.39
CA PRO A 213 21.62 17.37 22.32
C PRO A 213 20.10 17.15 22.36
N ASP A 214 19.38 18.25 22.19
CA ASP A 214 17.92 18.31 22.14
C ASP A 214 17.32 17.20 21.27
N VAL A 215 16.44 16.38 21.87
CA VAL A 215 15.52 15.52 21.14
C VAL A 215 14.61 16.44 20.31
N ALA A 216 14.92 16.57 19.02
CA ALA A 216 14.12 17.36 18.10
C ALA A 216 12.75 16.68 17.92
N ILE A 217 11.78 17.09 18.73
CA ILE A 217 10.36 16.88 18.52
C ILE A 217 10.03 17.44 17.13
N ARG A 218 9.87 16.56 16.14
CA ARG A 218 9.53 16.95 14.77
C ARG A 218 8.05 16.65 14.52
N GLN A 219 7.34 17.67 14.07
CA GLN A 219 5.95 17.56 13.67
C GLN A 219 5.88 16.71 12.38
N VAL A 220 5.26 15.54 12.44
CA VAL A 220 4.83 14.82 11.25
C VAL A 220 3.67 15.61 10.68
N ALA A 221 3.87 16.13 9.49
CA ALA A 221 2.87 16.92 8.81
C ALA A 221 1.85 16.00 8.12
N ALA A 222 0.57 16.32 8.28
CA ALA A 222 -0.51 15.55 7.68
C ALA A 222 -0.32 15.42 6.17
N GLY A 223 -0.47 14.21 5.65
CA GLY A 223 -0.39 13.92 4.22
C GLY A 223 0.98 13.47 3.70
N ALA A 224 2.01 13.31 4.54
CA ALA A 224 3.27 12.69 4.14
C ALA A 224 3.04 11.24 3.66
N LEU A 225 2.29 10.44 4.42
CA LEU A 225 1.78 9.14 4.00
C LEU A 225 0.39 9.31 3.37
N SER A 226 0.11 8.65 2.25
CA SER A 226 -1.20 8.73 1.57
C SER A 226 -1.91 7.37 1.53
N ALA A 227 -3.22 7.37 1.75
CA ALA A 227 -4.11 6.23 1.52
C ALA A 227 -4.70 6.21 0.10
N GLU A 228 -4.33 7.17 -0.75
CA GLU A 228 -4.89 7.30 -2.10
C GLU A 228 -4.21 6.34 -3.08
N PRO A 229 -4.97 5.42 -3.71
CA PRO A 229 -4.40 4.50 -4.67
C PRO A 229 -4.10 5.18 -6.01
N ASP A 230 -3.12 4.66 -6.74
CA ASP A 230 -2.99 4.93 -8.17
C ASP A 230 -3.91 3.97 -8.93
N VAL A 231 -4.88 4.51 -9.67
CA VAL A 231 -5.86 3.75 -10.44
C VAL A 231 -5.50 3.80 -11.92
N THR A 232 -5.34 2.64 -12.55
CA THR A 232 -5.10 2.49 -13.98
C THR A 232 -6.25 1.71 -14.60
N ILE A 233 -6.87 2.27 -15.64
CA ILE A 233 -7.93 1.62 -16.42
C ILE A 233 -7.37 1.24 -17.78
N ARG A 234 -7.57 0.00 -18.20
CA ARG A 234 -7.12 -0.55 -19.48
C ARG A 234 -8.23 -1.34 -20.15
N GLN A 235 -8.20 -1.40 -21.47
CA GLN A 235 -8.95 -2.41 -22.20
C GLN A 235 -8.13 -3.70 -22.25
N VAL A 236 -8.80 -4.82 -21.98
CA VAL A 236 -8.26 -6.16 -22.13
C VAL A 236 -8.26 -6.51 -23.61
N ALA A 237 -7.08 -6.73 -24.17
CA ALA A 237 -6.93 -7.19 -25.54
C ALA A 237 -7.12 -8.71 -25.64
N GLU A 238 -7.44 -9.21 -26.83
CA GLU A 238 -7.62 -10.65 -27.10
C GLU A 238 -6.39 -11.49 -26.73
N PHE A 239 -5.19 -10.93 -26.92
CA PHE A 239 -3.92 -11.59 -26.61
C PHE A 239 -3.36 -11.24 -25.22
N ASP A 240 -4.14 -10.58 -24.35
CA ASP A 240 -3.76 -10.41 -22.97
C ASP A 240 -3.90 -11.75 -22.24
N SER A 241 -2.77 -12.33 -21.82
CA SER A 241 -2.68 -13.71 -21.37
C SER A 241 -3.10 -13.87 -19.91
N PHE A 242 -2.45 -13.13 -19.01
CA PHE A 242 -2.70 -13.21 -17.58
C PHE A 242 -2.24 -11.95 -16.83
N LEU A 243 -2.79 -11.76 -15.64
CA LEU A 243 -2.31 -10.82 -14.63
C LEU A 243 -1.56 -11.58 -13.54
N LEU A 244 -0.53 -10.95 -13.00
CA LEU A 244 0.20 -11.45 -11.85
C LEU A 244 0.29 -10.33 -10.80
N LEU A 245 -0.29 -10.57 -9.63
CA LEU A 245 -0.29 -9.67 -8.48
C LEU A 245 0.58 -10.31 -7.41
N ALA A 246 1.50 -9.56 -6.82
CA ALA A 246 2.32 -10.08 -5.74
C ALA A 246 2.82 -8.99 -4.77
N SER A 247 3.20 -9.41 -3.57
CA SER A 247 3.87 -8.57 -2.57
C SER A 247 5.33 -8.28 -2.95
N ASP A 248 5.94 -7.30 -2.27
CA ASP A 248 7.35 -6.94 -2.44
C ASP A 248 8.30 -8.11 -2.16
N GLY A 249 7.93 -9.07 -1.30
CA GLY A 249 8.68 -10.31 -1.10
C GLY A 249 9.00 -11.08 -2.40
N LEU A 250 8.14 -11.01 -3.42
CA LEU A 250 8.47 -11.53 -4.76
C LEU A 250 9.37 -10.54 -5.54
N TRP A 251 8.97 -9.26 -5.57
CA TRP A 251 9.55 -8.25 -6.46
C TRP A 251 10.92 -7.75 -6.05
N ASP A 252 11.28 -7.87 -4.77
CA ASP A 252 12.60 -7.55 -4.23
C ASP A 252 13.68 -8.50 -4.79
N VAL A 253 13.29 -9.69 -5.24
CA VAL A 253 14.22 -10.76 -5.66
C VAL A 253 14.01 -11.25 -7.10
N ILE A 254 12.82 -11.05 -7.67
CA ILE A 254 12.50 -11.39 -9.06
C ILE A 254 11.95 -10.16 -9.77
N ASN A 255 12.61 -9.73 -10.84
CA ASN A 255 12.08 -8.64 -11.67
C ASN A 255 10.84 -9.09 -12.48
N SER A 256 10.02 -8.13 -12.87
CA SER A 256 8.73 -8.37 -13.52
C SER A 256 8.80 -9.21 -14.80
N GLN A 257 9.80 -8.99 -15.66
CA GLN A 257 9.94 -9.76 -16.90
C GLN A 257 10.37 -11.22 -16.62
N SER A 258 11.24 -11.44 -15.63
CA SER A 258 11.62 -12.79 -15.20
C SER A 258 10.44 -13.53 -14.56
N ALA A 259 9.61 -12.85 -13.76
CA ALA A 259 8.41 -13.44 -13.18
C ALA A 259 7.41 -13.90 -14.26
N VAL A 260 7.17 -13.05 -15.28
CA VAL A 260 6.35 -13.42 -16.45
C VAL A 260 6.92 -14.65 -17.16
N GLY A 261 8.24 -14.69 -17.38
CA GLY A 261 8.89 -15.86 -18.00
C GLY A 261 8.73 -17.16 -17.20
N ILE A 262 8.90 -17.09 -15.88
CA ILE A 262 8.71 -18.26 -14.99
C ILE A 262 7.25 -18.75 -15.03
N ALA A 263 6.29 -17.83 -15.02
CA ALA A 263 4.88 -18.16 -15.10
C ALA A 263 4.54 -18.83 -16.43
N LEU A 264 4.98 -18.24 -17.56
CA LEU A 264 4.80 -18.80 -18.90
C LEU A 264 5.40 -20.21 -19.01
N GLU A 265 6.61 -20.42 -18.50
CA GLU A 265 7.26 -21.73 -18.49
C GLU A 265 6.40 -22.78 -17.75
N GLN A 266 5.74 -22.43 -16.65
CA GLN A 266 4.85 -23.37 -15.95
C GLN A 266 3.52 -23.58 -16.68
N LEU A 267 2.96 -22.55 -17.30
CA LEU A 267 1.67 -22.61 -17.99
C LEU A 267 1.74 -23.41 -19.31
N GLN A 268 2.84 -23.25 -20.05
CA GLN A 268 3.10 -23.88 -21.36
C GLN A 268 3.64 -25.32 -21.23
N LYS A 269 4.04 -25.75 -20.04
CA LYS A 269 4.47 -27.13 -19.81
C LYS A 269 3.37 -28.12 -20.19
N ARG A 270 3.80 -29.24 -20.77
CA ARG A 270 2.91 -30.35 -21.12
C ARG A 270 2.44 -31.06 -19.85
N TRP A 271 1.33 -30.59 -19.28
CA TRP A 271 0.67 -31.21 -18.13
C TRP A 271 -0.53 -32.06 -18.57
N PRO A 272 -0.36 -33.37 -18.84
CA PRO A 272 -1.49 -34.23 -19.14
C PRO A 272 -2.41 -34.27 -17.93
N ARG A 273 -3.69 -33.91 -18.15
CA ARG A 273 -4.79 -33.97 -17.16
C ARG A 273 -4.83 -32.87 -16.08
N MET A 274 -4.02 -31.82 -16.18
CA MET A 274 -4.16 -30.67 -15.27
C MET A 274 -5.16 -29.64 -15.79
N THR A 275 -6.00 -29.12 -14.89
CA THR A 275 -6.89 -27.99 -15.17
C THR A 275 -6.11 -26.67 -15.26
N ILE A 276 -6.72 -25.64 -15.83
CA ILE A 276 -6.12 -24.29 -15.86
C ILE A 276 -5.76 -23.80 -14.46
N GLN A 277 -6.63 -24.03 -13.47
CA GLN A 277 -6.39 -23.65 -12.08
C GLN A 277 -5.16 -24.34 -11.50
N GLN A 278 -4.98 -25.64 -11.77
CA GLN A 278 -3.80 -26.38 -11.31
C GLN A 278 -2.51 -25.90 -11.97
N ARG A 279 -2.57 -25.51 -13.25
CA ARG A 279 -1.42 -24.91 -13.96
C ARG A 279 -1.09 -23.53 -13.40
N SER A 280 -2.09 -22.69 -13.15
CA SER A 280 -1.92 -21.38 -12.51
C SER A 280 -1.34 -21.52 -11.10
N GLN A 281 -1.81 -22.49 -10.32
CA GLN A 281 -1.25 -22.80 -9.00
C GLN A 281 0.23 -23.22 -9.09
N ALA A 282 0.57 -24.12 -10.02
CA ALA A 282 1.95 -24.54 -10.21
C ALA A 282 2.88 -23.39 -10.63
N ALA A 283 2.36 -22.42 -11.41
CA ALA A 283 3.07 -21.18 -11.73
C ALA A 283 3.33 -20.31 -10.49
N CYS A 284 2.31 -20.08 -9.66
CA CYS A 284 2.45 -19.37 -8.39
C CYS A 284 3.45 -20.08 -7.46
N ASP A 285 3.32 -21.39 -7.28
CA ASP A 285 4.22 -22.19 -6.44
C ASP A 285 5.67 -22.12 -6.92
N LYS A 286 5.88 -22.06 -8.24
CA LYS A 286 7.22 -21.92 -8.80
C LYS A 286 7.81 -20.53 -8.55
N LEU A 287 7.00 -19.48 -8.67
CA LEU A 287 7.40 -18.11 -8.36
C LEU A 287 7.78 -17.97 -6.88
N VAL A 288 6.91 -18.44 -5.98
CA VAL A 288 7.16 -18.42 -4.52
C VAL A 288 8.43 -19.20 -4.18
N ARG A 289 8.58 -20.42 -4.69
CA ARG A 289 9.80 -21.22 -4.45
C ARG A 289 11.06 -20.53 -4.97
N ASN A 290 11.02 -19.96 -6.16
CA ASN A 290 12.17 -19.25 -6.71
C ASN A 290 12.55 -18.02 -5.87
N ALA A 291 11.55 -17.30 -5.31
CA ALA A 291 11.79 -16.17 -4.41
C ALA A 291 12.42 -16.64 -3.10
N LEU A 292 11.88 -17.67 -2.46
CA LEU A 292 12.40 -18.20 -1.19
C LEU A 292 13.80 -18.81 -1.34
N GLN A 293 14.11 -19.41 -2.49
CA GLN A 293 15.40 -20.05 -2.76
C GLN A 293 16.52 -19.09 -3.16
N CYS A 294 16.24 -17.81 -3.39
CA CYS A 294 17.28 -16.85 -3.80
C CYS A 294 18.25 -16.49 -2.65
N GLY A 295 18.01 -16.99 -1.44
CA GLY A 295 18.88 -16.82 -0.25
C GLY A 295 18.84 -15.42 0.38
N HIS A 296 18.11 -14.49 -0.22
CA HIS A 296 18.02 -13.09 0.21
C HIS A 296 16.58 -12.60 0.44
N CYS A 297 15.57 -13.43 0.14
CA CYS A 297 14.19 -13.13 0.50
C CYS A 297 14.02 -13.25 2.02
N MET A 298 13.73 -12.14 2.69
CA MET A 298 13.51 -12.08 4.13
C MET A 298 12.06 -11.71 4.48
N ASP A 299 11.15 -11.77 3.51
CA ASP A 299 9.78 -11.29 3.63
C ASP A 299 8.73 -12.36 3.31
N ASN A 300 7.47 -12.07 3.63
CA ASN A 300 6.33 -12.86 3.19
C ASN A 300 6.14 -12.71 1.67
N VAL A 301 5.94 -13.85 1.01
CA VAL A 301 5.75 -13.91 -0.44
C VAL A 301 4.33 -14.35 -0.72
N THR A 302 3.51 -13.44 -1.26
CA THR A 302 2.16 -13.73 -1.73
C THR A 302 2.09 -13.49 -3.23
N VAL A 303 1.48 -14.43 -3.97
CA VAL A 303 1.36 -14.38 -5.43
C VAL A 303 -0.05 -14.83 -5.86
N LEU A 304 -0.67 -14.06 -6.73
CA LEU A 304 -1.96 -14.35 -7.37
C LEU A 304 -1.80 -14.25 -8.89
N LEU A 305 -2.19 -15.31 -9.60
CA LEU A 305 -2.22 -15.34 -11.06
C LEU A 305 -3.66 -15.44 -11.55
N VAL A 306 -4.06 -14.49 -12.40
CA VAL A 306 -5.41 -14.44 -13.00
C VAL A 306 -5.29 -14.63 -14.50
N MET A 307 -5.83 -15.73 -15.01
CA MET A 307 -5.88 -16.00 -16.45
C MET A 307 -6.91 -15.08 -17.12
N LEU A 308 -6.51 -14.42 -18.21
CA LEU A 308 -7.36 -13.57 -19.04
C LEU A 308 -7.69 -14.24 -20.38
N CYS A 309 -6.74 -15.00 -20.93
CA CYS A 309 -6.89 -15.77 -22.15
C CYS A 309 -6.16 -17.13 -22.03
N ASP A 310 -6.69 -18.15 -22.72
CA ASP A 310 -6.17 -19.52 -22.69
C ASP A 310 -5.06 -19.77 -23.73
N ASP A 311 -4.75 -18.80 -24.59
CA ASP A 311 -3.80 -18.94 -25.71
C ASP A 311 -2.39 -19.36 -25.26
N VAL A 312 -1.99 -18.99 -24.04
CA VAL A 312 -0.69 -19.39 -23.48
C VAL A 312 -0.64 -20.84 -22.98
N LEU A 313 -1.73 -21.60 -23.10
CA LEU A 313 -1.81 -23.00 -22.65
C LEU A 313 -1.58 -24.03 -23.77
N SER A 314 -1.57 -23.59 -25.04
CA SER A 314 -1.43 -24.41 -26.24
C SER A 314 0.03 -24.64 -26.65
#